data_AF-A0A317PGK0-F1
#
_entry.id   AF-A0A317PGK0-F1
#
_cell.length_a   1.000
_cell.length_b   1.000
_cell.length_c   1.000
_cell.angle_alpha   90.00
_cell.angle_beta   90.00
_cell.angle_gamma   90.00
#
_symmetry.space_group_name_H-M   'P 1'
#
loop_
_entity.id
_entity.type
_entity.pdbx_description
1 polymer ?
#
loop_
_entity_poly.entity_id
_entity_poly.type
_entity_poly.pdbx_seq_one_letter_code
_entity_poly.pdbx_strand_id
1 'polypeptide(L)' 'MHLNKYQALAIHLREIADETHSMGRDFSIIDTKVLTTSAAAIEELLTKLQLERGDEDIADSQVL' A
#
# COMPACT_ATOMS: atom_id res chain seq x y z
N MET A 1 -5.62 3.12 14.18
CA MET A 1 -5.22 3.48 12.81
C MET A 1 -5.99 2.61 11.81
N HIS A 2 -6.57 3.17 10.74
CA HIS A 2 -7.40 2.41 9.79
C HIS A 2 -6.56 1.66 8.74
N LEU A 3 -5.62 0.81 9.19
CA LEU A 3 -4.69 0.09 8.31
C LEU A 3 -5.41 -0.68 7.18
N ASN A 4 -6.55 -1.32 7.50
CA ASN A 4 -7.37 -2.04 6.52
C ASN A 4 -7.93 -1.13 5.40
N LYS A 5 -8.21 0.16 5.68
CA LYS A 5 -8.70 1.10 4.66
C LYS A 5 -7.60 1.49 3.67
N TYR A 6 -6.38 1.68 4.18
CA TYR A 6 -5.22 2.00 3.34
C TYR A 6 -4.78 0.79 2.50
N GLN A 7 -4.91 -0.42 3.03
CA GLN A 7 -4.65 -1.63 2.26
C GLN A 7 -5.67 -1.80 1.13
N ALA A 8 -6.96 -1.55 1.40
CA ALA A 8 -7.99 -1.52 0.36
C ALA A 8 -7.71 -0.45 -0.71
N LEU A 9 -7.21 0.73 -0.32
CA LEU A 9 -6.82 1.78 -1.26
C LEU A 9 -5.67 1.34 -2.18
N ALA A 10 -4.62 0.71 -1.64
CA ALA A 10 -3.50 0.23 -2.44
C ALA A 10 -3.93 -0.80 -3.49
N ILE A 11 -4.82 -1.74 -3.11
CA ILE A 11 -5.40 -2.72 -4.03
C ILE A 11 -6.19 -2.01 -5.14
N HIS A 12 -7.08 -1.09 -4.77
CA HIS A 12 -7.91 -0.38 -5.73
C HIS A 12 -7.11 0.43 -6.75
N LEU A 13 -6.03 1.10 -6.33
CA LEU A 13 -5.14 1.83 -7.24
C LEU A 13 -4.46 0.91 -8.26
N ARG A 14 -4.15 -0.32 -7.85
CA ARG A 14 -3.54 -1.33 -8.73
C ARG A 14 -4.54 -1.90 -9.72
N GLU A 15 -5.77 -2.18 -9.28
CA GLU A 15 -6.88 -2.59 -10.15
C GLU A 15 -7.14 -1.54 -11.25
N ILE A 16 -7.18 -0.25 -10.90
CA ILE A 16 -7.35 0.82 -11.89
C ILE A 16 -6.19 0.82 -12.89
N ALA A 17 -4.96 0.65 -12.44
CA ALA A 17 -3.78 0.62 -13.32
C ALA A 17 -3.85 -0.57 -14.30
N ASP A 18 -4.23 -1.75 -13.81
CA ASP A 18 -4.32 -2.98 -14.61
C ASP A 18 -5.48 -2.91 -15.61
N GLU A 19 -6.66 -2.44 -15.19
CA GLU A 19 -7.80 -2.20 -16.07
C GLU A 19 -7.45 -1.22 -17.18
N THR A 20 -6.79 -0.11 -16.83
CA THR A 20 -6.37 0.92 -17.78
C THR A 20 -5.40 0.37 -18.82
N HIS A 21 -4.44 -0.44 -18.38
CA HIS A 21 -3.50 -1.11 -19.29
C HIS A 21 -4.22 -2.08 -20.24
N SER A 22 -5.16 -2.88 -19.71
CA SER A 22 -5.90 -3.88 -20.48
C SER A 22 -6.85 -3.29 -21.53
N MET A 23 -7.40 -2.09 -21.28
CA MET A 23 -8.36 -1.45 -22.18
C MET A 23 -7.72 -0.80 -23.42
N GLY A 24 -6.39 -0.83 -23.55
CA GLY A 24 -5.68 -0.12 -24.63
C GLY A 24 -5.95 1.38 -24.65
N ARG A 25 -6.49 1.92 -23.54
CA ARG A 25 -6.65 3.34 -23.35
C ARG A 25 -5.28 3.86 -22.95
N ASP A 26 -4.61 4.53 -23.89
CA ASP A 26 -3.44 5.38 -23.62
C ASP A 26 -3.84 6.55 -22.70
N PHE A 27 -4.22 6.26 -21.45
CA PHE A 27 -3.89 7.16 -20.36
C PHE A 27 -2.37 7.16 -20.31
N SER A 28 -1.78 8.35 -20.20
CA SER A 28 -0.35 8.51 -20.39
C SER A 28 0.39 7.50 -19.51
N ILE A 29 1.50 6.95 -20.00
CA ILE A 29 2.39 6.07 -19.20
C ILE A 29 2.67 6.65 -17.80
N ILE A 30 2.56 7.98 -17.66
CA ILE A 30 2.65 8.72 -16.41
C ILE A 30 1.53 8.34 -15.43
N ASP A 31 0.27 8.25 -15.85
CA ASP A 31 -0.87 7.94 -14.97
C ASP A 31 -0.77 6.52 -14.40
N THR A 32 -0.42 5.54 -15.24
CA THR A 32 -0.20 4.15 -14.80
C THR A 32 0.98 4.06 -13.82
N LYS A 33 2.08 4.78 -14.10
CA LYS A 33 3.23 4.85 -13.19
C LYS A 33 2.89 5.50 -11.85
N VAL A 34 2.10 6.57 -11.85
CA VAL A 34 1.68 7.26 -10.63
C VAL A 34 0.82 6.35 -9.77
N LEU A 35 -0.16 5.66 -10.35
CA LEU A 35 -1.04 4.73 -9.64
C LEU A 35 -0.26 3.57 -9.02
N THR A 36 0.60 2.91 -9.81
CA THR A 36 1.41 1.77 -9.35
C THR A 36 2.42 2.17 -8.27
N THR A 37 3.10 3.30 -8.44
CA THR A 37 4.05 3.84 -7.44
C THR A 37 3.33 4.22 -6.15
N SER A 38 2.16 4.85 -6.24
CA SER A 38 1.39 5.24 -5.06
C SER A 38 0.91 4.01 -4.26
N ALA A 39 0.43 2.97 -4.95
CA ALA A 39 0.06 1.71 -4.30
C ALA A 39 1.25 1.07 -3.57
N ALA A 40 2.42 1.02 -4.21
CA ALA A 40 3.63 0.46 -3.60
C ALA A 40 4.10 1.25 -2.36
N ALA A 41 4.06 2.58 -2.41
CA ALA A 41 4.43 3.42 -1.27
C ALA A 41 3.48 3.22 -0.07
N ILE A 42 2.18 3.03 -0.32
CA ILE A 42 1.20 2.74 0.73
C ILE A 42 1.51 1.37 1.38
N GLU A 43 1.79 0.34 0.57
CA GLU A 43 2.15 -1.00 1.08
C GLU A 43 3.44 -0.97 1.93
N GLU A 44 4.45 -0.22 1.51
CA GLU A 44 5.68 -0.05 2.27
C GLU A 44 5.42 0.62 3.63
N LEU A 45 4.64 1.70 3.66
CA LEU A 45 4.26 2.39 4.89
C LEU A 45 3.47 1.48 5.83
N LEU A 46 2.53 0.71 5.30
CA LEU A 46 1.75 -0.25 6.10
C LEU A 46 2.64 -1.34 6.71
N THR A 47 3.63 -1.82 5.94
CA THR A 47 4.59 -2.82 6.43
C THR A 47 5.43 -2.25 7.57
N LYS A 48 5.95 -1.02 7.43
CA LYS A 48 6.72 -0.35 8.50
C LYS A 48 5.89 -0.17 9.77
N LEU A 49 4.65 0.29 9.64
CA LEU A 49 3.75 0.49 10.79
C LEU A 49 3.36 -0.83 11.48
N GLN A 50 3.28 -1.93 10.74
CA GLN A 50 3.04 -3.25 11.32
C GLN A 50 4.27 -3.78 12.07
N LEU A 51 5.48 -3.53 11.56
CA LEU A 51 6.74 -3.88 12.22
C LEU A 51 6.95 -3.05 13.49
N GLU A 52 6.71 -1.74 13.45
CA GLU A 52 6.81 -0.85 14.62
C GLU A 52 5.85 -1.26 15.73
N ARG A 53 4.64 -1.74 15.40
CA ARG A 53 3.71 -2.32 16.37
C ARG A 53 4.17 -3.66 16.94
N GLY A 54 4.86 -4.48 16.15
CA GLY A 54 5.41 -5.75 16.61
C GLY A 54 6.53 -5.56 17.63
N ASP A 55 7.32 -4.49 17.50
CA ASP A 55 8.40 -4.14 18.44
C ASP A 55 7.86 -3.57 19.76
N GLU A 56 6.75 -2.82 19.75
CA GLU A 56 6.08 -2.35 20.97
C GLU A 56 5.59 -3.53 21.85
N ASP A 57 5.06 -4.60 21.25
CA ASP A 57 4.59 -5.80 21.98
C ASP A 57 5.75 -6.63 22.60
N ILE A 58 6.95 -6.59 21.98
CA ILE A 58 8.13 -7.30 22.49
C ILE A 58 8.77 -6.53 23.66
N ALA A 59 8.79 -5.19 23.59
CA ALA A 59 9.35 -4.35 24.65
C ALA A 59 8.57 -4.48 25.97
N ASP A 60 7.24 -4.60 25.93
CA ASP A 60 6.40 -4.81 27.13
C ASP A 60 6.52 -6.23 27.72
N SER A 61 6.96 -7.21 26.92
CA SER A 61 7.11 -8.60 27.38
C SER A 61 8.46 -8.91 28.07
N GLN A 62 9.45 -8.02 27.98
CA GLN A 62 10.77 -8.21 28.60
C GLN A 62 10.93 -7.51 29.96
N VAL A 63 9.86 -6.90 30.48
CA VAL A 63 9.83 -6.25 31.80
C VAL A 63 8.91 -7.06 32.75
N LEU A 64 9.18 -8.35 32.94
CA LEU A 64 8.57 -9.18 33.99
C LEU A 64 9.57 -10.21 34.53
#